data_AF-A0A0S8ADX5-F1
#
_entry.id   AF-A0A0S8ADX5-F1
#
_cell.length_a   1.000
_cell.length_b   1.000
_cell.length_c   1.000
_cell.angle_alpha   90.00
_cell.angle_beta   90.00
_cell.angle_gamma   90.00
#
_symmetry.space_group_name_H-M   'P 1'
#
loop_
_entity.id
_entity.type
_entity.pdbx_description
1 polymer ?
#
loop_
_entity_poly.entity_id
_entity_poly.type
_entity_poly.pdbx_seq_one_letter_code
_entity_poly.pdbx_strand_id
1 'polypeptide(L)'
;MKTYSQLIEECLDTVEEVFPWDLEEELQSDNKPLLLDIREPEEFNAMRLKDSMNVPRGVLEQSCEWDFEETIPDLVQARDKPIVVICRSGNRSVLAAYNNNQEIDIDDADEYFASKVKPEQMRPK
;
A
#
# COMPACT_ATOMS: atom_id res chain seq x y z
N MET A 1 -8.38 -17.45 12.61
CA MET A 1 -7.34 -16.53 12.08
C MET A 1 -7.13 -16.89 10.63
N LYS A 2 -7.34 -15.93 9.71
CA LYS A 2 -7.12 -16.15 8.27
C LYS A 2 -5.63 -16.26 7.99
N THR A 3 -5.25 -17.01 6.97
CA THR A 3 -3.86 -17.04 6.49
C THR A 3 -3.58 -15.80 5.63
N TYR A 4 -2.29 -15.48 5.44
CA TYR A 4 -1.89 -14.40 4.54
C TYR A 4 -2.48 -14.58 3.13
N SER A 5 -2.43 -15.79 2.58
CA SER A 5 -2.99 -16.07 1.25
C SER A 5 -4.50 -15.85 1.19
N GLN A 6 -5.24 -16.23 2.23
CA GLN A 6 -6.68 -15.99 2.30
C GLN A 6 -7.02 -14.49 2.34
N LEU A 7 -6.19 -13.67 3.02
CA LEU A 7 -6.36 -12.22 3.00
C LEU A 7 -6.15 -11.63 1.61
N ILE A 8 -5.15 -12.13 0.86
CA ILE A 8 -4.93 -11.70 -0.53
C ILE A 8 -6.13 -12.07 -1.40
N GLU A 9 -6.58 -13.32 -1.34
CA GLU A 9 -7.70 -13.82 -2.15
C GLU A 9 -8.97 -13.00 -1.96
N GLU A 10 -9.26 -12.57 -0.73
CA GLU A 10 -10.42 -11.71 -0.44
C GLU A 10 -10.31 -10.30 -1.04
N CYS A 11 -9.09 -9.79 -1.21
CA CYS A 11 -8.85 -8.45 -1.74
C CYS A 11 -8.85 -8.40 -3.27
N LEU A 12 -8.52 -9.51 -3.94
CA LEU A 12 -8.35 -9.57 -5.40
C LEU A 12 -9.61 -9.11 -6.16
N ASP A 13 -10.81 -9.43 -5.66
CA ASP A 13 -12.07 -9.05 -6.31
C ASP A 13 -12.38 -7.54 -6.23
N THR A 14 -11.63 -6.78 -5.42
CA THR A 14 -11.88 -5.36 -5.14
C THR A 14 -10.79 -4.42 -5.65
N VAL A 15 -9.64 -4.97 -6.03
CA VAL A 15 -8.50 -4.20 -6.52
C VAL A 15 -8.43 -4.36 -8.04
N GLU A 16 -8.33 -3.26 -8.75
CA GLU A 16 -8.09 -3.28 -10.20
C GLU A 16 -6.64 -3.69 -10.48
N GLU A 17 -6.45 -4.81 -11.17
CA GLU A 17 -5.14 -5.26 -11.62
C GLU A 17 -4.84 -4.73 -13.02
N VAL A 18 -3.67 -4.12 -13.18
CA VAL A 18 -3.15 -3.66 -14.48
C VAL A 18 -2.08 -4.61 -14.98
N PHE A 19 -2.20 -5.08 -16.21
CA PHE A 19 -1.14 -5.88 -16.84
C PHE A 19 -0.02 -4.99 -17.39
N PRO A 20 1.21 -5.52 -17.55
CA PRO A 20 2.33 -4.72 -18.03
C PRO A 20 2.14 -4.06 -19.40
N TRP A 21 1.40 -4.70 -20.31
CA TRP A 21 1.13 -4.14 -21.65
C TRP A 21 0.11 -2.99 -21.59
N ASP A 22 -0.91 -3.10 -20.73
CA ASP A 22 -1.89 -2.03 -20.53
C ASP A 22 -1.23 -0.82 -19.83
N LEU A 23 -0.35 -1.08 -18.86
CA LEU A 23 0.42 -0.04 -18.17
C LEU A 23 1.35 0.72 -19.14
N GLU A 24 1.94 0.05 -20.13
CA GLU A 24 2.78 0.71 -21.13
C GLU A 24 2.00 1.77 -21.93
N GLU A 25 0.75 1.47 -22.30
CA GLU A 25 -0.14 2.41 -22.98
C GLU A 25 -0.55 3.57 -22.08
N GLU A 26 -0.94 3.28 -20.83
CA GLU A 26 -1.32 4.31 -19.84
C GLU A 26 -0.19 5.31 -19.56
N LEU A 27 1.06 4.84 -19.53
CA LEU A 27 2.23 5.66 -19.32
C LEU A 27 2.51 6.66 -20.46
N GLN A 28 1.92 6.46 -21.64
CA GLN A 28 1.99 7.41 -22.76
C GLN A 28 0.86 8.45 -22.73
N SER A 29 -0.11 8.33 -21.82
CA SER A 29 -1.25 9.24 -21.75
C SER A 29 -0.93 10.55 -21.03
N ASP A 30 -1.71 11.60 -21.31
CA ASP A 30 -1.62 12.88 -20.59
C ASP A 30 -1.96 12.73 -19.09
N ASN A 31 -2.72 11.70 -18.72
CA ASN A 31 -3.09 11.37 -17.35
C ASN A 31 -2.36 10.11 -16.85
N LYS A 32 -1.05 10.00 -17.15
CA LYS A 32 -0.23 8.87 -16.73
C LYS A 32 -0.29 8.63 -15.21
N PRO A 33 -0.31 7.36 -14.76
CA PRO A 33 -0.36 7.03 -13.34
C PRO A 33 0.94 7.41 -12.61
N LEU A 34 0.81 7.70 -11.32
CA LEU A 34 1.93 7.69 -10.40
C LEU A 34 2.32 6.22 -10.15
N LEU A 35 3.59 5.89 -10.43
CA LEU A 35 4.13 4.56 -10.17
C LEU A 35 4.71 4.50 -8.76
N LEU A 36 4.08 3.73 -7.88
CA LEU A 36 4.46 3.61 -6.47
C LEU A 36 5.02 2.22 -6.17
N ASP A 37 6.33 2.12 -5.94
CA ASP A 37 6.98 0.86 -5.59
C ASP A 37 7.11 0.72 -4.06
N ILE A 38 6.38 -0.24 -3.51
CA ILE A 38 6.26 -0.44 -2.05
C ILE A 38 7.22 -1.49 -1.49
N ARG A 39 8.20 -1.91 -2.30
CA ARG A 39 9.24 -2.85 -1.88
C ARG A 39 10.27 -2.17 -0.97
N GLU A 40 11.09 -2.98 -0.34
CA GLU A 40 12.22 -2.49 0.44
C GLU A 40 13.23 -1.75 -0.46
N PRO A 41 13.96 -0.75 0.07
CA PRO A 41 14.89 0.04 -0.72
C PRO A 41 15.95 -0.79 -1.46
N GLU A 42 16.40 -1.90 -0.89
CA GLU A 42 17.36 -2.80 -1.53
C GLU A 42 16.76 -3.48 -2.76
N GLU A 43 15.50 -3.92 -2.70
CA GLU A 43 14.80 -4.51 -3.85
C GLU A 43 14.63 -3.48 -4.98
N PHE A 44 14.31 -2.23 -4.62
CA PHE A 44 14.13 -1.12 -5.55
C PHE A 44 15.43 -0.64 -6.20
N ASN A 45 16.52 -0.63 -5.43
CA ASN A 45 17.85 -0.24 -5.92
C ASN A 45 18.48 -1.31 -6.80
N ALA A 46 18.15 -2.58 -6.59
CA ALA A 46 18.59 -3.66 -7.47
C ALA A 46 17.94 -3.57 -8.86
N MET A 47 16.65 -3.28 -8.92
CA MET A 47 15.91 -3.05 -10.17
C MET A 47 14.56 -2.38 -9.89
N ARG A 48 14.11 -1.52 -10.82
CA ARG A 48 12.84 -0.81 -10.73
C ARG A 48 12.32 -0.40 -12.09
N LEU A 49 11.02 -0.09 -12.14
CA LEU A 49 10.46 0.65 -13.26
C LEU A 49 11.04 2.07 -13.29
N LYS A 50 11.21 2.60 -14.50
CA LYS A 50 11.68 3.97 -14.67
C LYS A 50 10.60 4.91 -14.14
N ASP A 51 11.03 6.02 -13.52
CA ASP A 51 10.14 7.07 -12.99
C ASP A 51 9.20 6.62 -11.86
N SER A 52 9.39 5.41 -11.30
CA SER A 52 8.68 5.00 -10.08
C SER A 52 9.29 5.59 -8.82
N MET A 53 8.43 5.85 -7.85
CA MET A 53 8.76 6.35 -6.51
C MET A 53 8.82 5.17 -5.54
N ASN A 54 9.87 5.07 -4.72
CA ASN A 54 9.93 4.04 -3.68
C ASN A 54 9.40 4.56 -2.35
N VAL A 55 8.37 3.89 -1.83
CA VAL A 55 7.82 4.13 -0.50
C VAL A 55 7.53 2.78 0.14
N PRO A 56 8.45 2.23 0.95
CA PRO A 56 8.29 0.90 1.53
C PRO A 56 6.95 0.76 2.26
N ARG A 57 6.31 -0.40 2.12
CA ARG A 57 4.97 -0.64 2.70
C ARG A 57 4.87 -0.28 4.18
N GLY A 58 5.94 -0.46 4.97
CA GLY A 58 5.93 -0.18 6.41
C GLY A 58 5.77 1.31 6.79
N VAL A 59 5.98 2.23 5.85
CA VAL A 59 5.84 3.69 6.07
C VAL A 59 4.81 4.32 5.13
N LEU A 60 4.12 3.52 4.33
CA LEU A 60 3.25 4.00 3.25
C LEU A 60 2.11 4.88 3.78
N GLU A 61 1.44 4.44 4.84
CA GLU A 61 0.29 5.15 5.41
C GLU A 61 0.69 6.54 5.93
N GLN A 62 1.85 6.64 6.61
CA GLN A 62 2.39 7.90 7.12
C GLN A 62 2.84 8.83 5.97
N SER A 63 3.37 8.25 4.90
CA SER A 63 3.81 9.00 3.71
C SER A 63 2.65 9.67 2.97
N CYS A 64 1.42 9.18 3.15
CA CYS A 64 0.20 9.68 2.52
C CYS A 64 -0.56 10.72 3.36
N GLU A 65 -0.06 11.11 4.55
CA GLU A 65 -0.71 12.07 5.45
C GLU A 65 0.23 13.24 5.77
N TRP A 66 -0.33 14.40 6.13
CA TRP A 66 0.45 15.54 6.63
C TRP A 66 0.95 15.30 8.07
N ASP A 67 1.94 16.09 8.48
CA ASP A 67 2.48 16.12 9.85
C ASP A 67 3.24 14.84 10.32
N PHE A 68 3.71 14.00 9.39
CA PHE A 68 4.63 12.89 9.66
C PHE A 68 6.04 13.18 9.13
N GLU A 69 7.06 12.49 9.67
CA GLU A 69 8.44 12.62 9.16
C GLU A 69 8.56 12.05 7.75
N GLU A 70 7.78 11.01 7.48
CA GLU A 70 7.72 10.26 6.23
C GLU A 70 6.82 10.93 5.18
N THR A 71 6.14 12.05 5.49
CA THR A 71 5.19 12.72 4.59
C THR A 71 5.80 12.98 3.22
N ILE A 72 5.13 12.51 2.17
CA ILE A 72 5.49 12.79 0.77
C ILE A 72 4.37 13.65 0.15
N PRO A 73 4.61 14.95 -0.09
CA PRO A 73 3.59 15.87 -0.60
C PRO A 73 2.87 15.39 -1.87
N ASP A 74 3.59 14.68 -2.75
CA ASP A 74 3.02 14.13 -3.97
C ASP A 74 1.97 13.05 -3.69
N LEU A 75 2.17 12.22 -2.65
CA LEU A 75 1.22 11.18 -2.25
C LEU A 75 0.03 11.75 -1.50
N VAL A 76 0.23 12.72 -0.60
CA VAL A 76 -0.88 13.38 0.10
C VAL A 76 -1.84 14.07 -0.89
N GLN A 77 -1.29 14.61 -1.99
CA GLN A 77 -2.05 15.27 -3.05
C GLN A 77 -2.47 14.32 -4.20
N ALA A 78 -2.21 13.01 -4.11
CA ALA A 78 -2.50 12.05 -5.18
C ALA A 78 -3.93 11.50 -5.16
N ARG A 79 -4.81 12.00 -4.30
CA ARG A 79 -6.18 11.48 -4.11
C ARG A 79 -7.01 11.39 -5.41
N ASP A 80 -6.79 12.31 -6.34
CA ASP A 80 -7.48 12.37 -7.63
C ASP A 80 -6.60 11.90 -8.81
N LYS A 81 -5.45 11.28 -8.54
CA LYS A 81 -4.53 10.78 -9.58
C LYS A 81 -4.64 9.26 -9.67
N PRO A 82 -4.53 8.68 -10.87
CA PRO A 82 -4.33 7.24 -11.00
C PRO A 82 -2.99 6.86 -10.37
N ILE A 83 -2.99 5.82 -9.53
CA ILE A 83 -1.79 5.30 -8.86
C ILE A 83 -1.69 3.81 -9.15
N VAL A 84 -0.53 3.37 -9.64
CA VAL A 84 -0.23 1.96 -9.83
C VAL A 84 0.77 1.53 -8.75
N VAL A 85 0.32 0.65 -7.87
CA VAL A 85 1.14 0.13 -6.77
C VAL A 85 1.89 -1.11 -7.20
N ILE A 86 3.21 -1.11 -7.05
CA ILE A 86 4.12 -2.13 -7.54
C ILE A 86 4.76 -2.84 -6.36
N CYS A 87 4.76 -4.17 -6.41
CA CYS A 87 5.62 -4.98 -5.56
C CYS A 87 6.31 -6.09 -6.37
N ARG A 88 6.93 -7.06 -5.70
CA ARG A 88 7.65 -8.14 -6.41
C ARG A 88 6.73 -9.12 -7.14
N SER A 89 5.55 -9.43 -6.59
CA SER A 89 4.72 -10.56 -7.04
C SER A 89 3.22 -10.31 -6.92
N GLY A 90 2.77 -9.06 -6.86
CA GLY A 90 1.35 -8.69 -6.68
C GLY A 90 0.83 -8.72 -5.24
N ASN A 91 1.24 -9.67 -4.40
CA ASN A 91 0.62 -9.85 -3.07
C ASN A 91 0.67 -8.61 -2.15
N ARG A 92 1.82 -7.94 -2.05
CA ARG A 92 1.95 -6.75 -1.18
C ARG A 92 1.16 -5.57 -1.75
N SER A 93 1.16 -5.42 -3.08
CA SER A 93 0.49 -4.30 -3.75
C SER A 93 -1.03 -4.44 -3.69
N VAL A 94 -1.56 -5.66 -3.77
CA VAL A 94 -3.00 -5.92 -3.56
C VAL A 94 -3.44 -5.39 -2.19
N LEU A 95 -2.75 -5.76 -1.11
CA LEU A 95 -3.11 -5.26 0.23
C LEU A 95 -2.92 -3.76 0.41
N ALA A 96 -2.00 -3.15 -0.33
CA ALA A 96 -1.76 -1.71 -0.26
C ALA A 96 -2.78 -0.90 -1.05
N ALA A 97 -3.22 -1.42 -2.19
CA ALA A 97 -4.28 -0.84 -3.01
C ALA A 97 -5.67 -1.16 -2.46
N TYR A 98 -5.79 -2.18 -1.61
CA TYR A 98 -7.03 -2.54 -0.94
C TYR A 98 -7.51 -1.41 -0.04
N ASN A 99 -8.49 -0.66 -0.55
CA ASN A 99 -9.21 0.34 0.20
C ASN A 99 -10.54 -0.25 0.63
N ASN A 100 -10.54 -0.83 1.82
CA ASN A 100 -11.75 -1.36 2.40
C ASN A 100 -12.57 -0.21 2.98
N ASN A 101 -13.41 0.41 2.15
CA ASN A 101 -14.49 1.28 2.63
C ASN A 101 -15.61 0.47 3.33
N GLN A 102 -15.25 -0.68 3.91
CA GLN A 102 -16.11 -1.52 4.73
C GLN A 102 -16.17 -0.89 6.11
N GLU A 103 -17.37 -0.58 6.58
CA GLU A 103 -17.59 -0.26 7.99
C GLU A 103 -17.00 -1.39 8.83
N ILE A 104 -16.01 -1.07 9.65
CA ILE A 104 -15.53 -2.00 10.67
C ILE A 104 -16.58 -1.94 11.77
N ASP A 105 -17.18 -3.10 12.06
CA ASP A 105 -18.10 -3.23 13.19
C ASP A 105 -17.40 -2.72 14.45
N ILE A 106 -18.09 -1.93 15.26
CA ILE A 106 -17.55 -1.37 16.49
C ILE A 106 -17.05 -2.49 17.43
N ASP A 107 -17.65 -3.67 17.34
CA ASP A 107 -17.26 -4.84 18.12
C ASP A 107 -15.94 -5.46 17.63
N ASP A 108 -15.56 -5.25 16.36
CA ASP A 108 -14.32 -5.72 15.74
C ASP A 108 -13.22 -4.64 15.67
N ALA A 109 -13.58 -3.37 15.90
CA ALA A 109 -12.66 -2.24 15.84
C ALA A 109 -11.47 -2.39 16.81
N ASP A 110 -11.69 -2.95 18.00
CA ASP A 110 -10.62 -3.23 18.96
C ASP A 110 -9.62 -4.28 18.44
N GLU A 111 -10.03 -5.19 17.55
CA GLU A 111 -9.11 -6.17 16.97
C GLU A 111 -8.25 -5.58 15.85
N TYR A 112 -8.81 -4.65 15.06
CA TYR A 112 -8.13 -4.03 13.93
C TYR A 112 -7.27 -2.82 14.31
N PHE A 113 -7.72 -1.99 15.25
CA PHE A 113 -7.08 -0.71 15.57
C PHE A 113 -6.24 -0.73 16.85
N ALA A 114 -6.44 -1.71 17.74
CA ALA A 114 -5.58 -1.81 18.90
C ALA A 114 -4.21 -2.35 18.46
N SER A 115 -3.18 -1.54 18.66
CA SER A 115 -1.80 -2.03 18.73
C SER A 115 -1.75 -3.02 19.91
N LYS A 116 -1.89 -4.32 19.63
CA LYS A 116 -1.77 -5.37 20.65
C LYS A 116 -0.32 -5.44 21.12
N VAL A 117 0.05 -4.54 22.03
CA VAL A 117 1.31 -4.57 22.76
C VAL A 117 1.29 -5.86 23.58
N LYS A 118 2.21 -6.78 23.29
CA LYS A 118 2.28 -8.04 24.05
C LYS A 118 2.50 -7.73 25.53
N PRO A 119 2.04 -8.58 26.47
CA PRO A 119 2.23 -8.34 27.90
C PRO A 119 3.69 -8.07 28.29
N GLU A 120 4.64 -8.69 27.60
CA GLU A 120 6.09 -8.51 27.73
C GLU A 120 6.63 -7.15 27.24
N GLN A 121 5.85 -6.42 26.44
CA GLN A 121 6.17 -5.08 25.93
C GLN A 121 5.52 -3.96 26.77
N MET A 122 4.73 -4.31 27.79
CA MET A 122 4.20 -3.34 28.75
C MET A 122 5.27 -2.95 29.77
N ARG A 123 5.32 -1.67 30.17
CA ARG A 123 6.26 -1.20 31.21
C ARG A 123 6.05 -2.01 32.50
N PRO A 124 7.11 -2.50 33.17
CA PRO A 124 6.97 -3.18 34.45
C PRO A 124 6.30 -2.24 35.46
N LYS A 125 5.28 -2.75 36.17
CA LYS A 125 4.65 -2.03 37.29
C LYS A 125 5.54 -2.06 38.53
#